data_AF-A0A3Q2WY14-F1
#
_entry.id   AF-A0A3Q2WY14-F1
#
_cell.length_a   1.000
_cell.length_b   1.000
_cell.length_c   1.000
_cell.angle_alpha   90.00
_cell.angle_beta   90.00
_cell.angle_gamma   90.00
#
_symmetry.space_group_name_H-M   'P 1'
#
loop_
_entity.id
_entity.type
_entity.pdbx_description
1 polymer ?
#
loop_
_entity_poly.entity_id
_entity_poly.type
_entity_poly.pdbx_seq_one_letter_code
_entity_poly.pdbx_strand_id
1 'polypeptide(L)'
;MGGGRSETSALTGTGGGRGTATTQNSQRPNACCFCWCCCCSYEDEQSFPRFFLSTKPSLEEIRLWSQSFDKLMRNPAGRNVFREFLRTEYSEENMLFWLACEDLKQEMNKSAIEEKARSIYEDYISILSPKEV
;
A
#
# COMPACT_ATOMS: atom_id res chain seq x y z
N MET A 1 55.46 -44.34 -12.23
CA MET A 1 56.08 -44.84 -13.47
C MET A 1 55.22 -44.37 -14.64
N GLY A 2 55.82 -43.63 -15.60
CA GLY A 2 55.35 -43.29 -16.98
C GLY A 2 53.98 -42.60 -17.11
N GLY A 3 53.80 -41.38 -17.63
CA GLY A 3 54.36 -40.79 -18.87
C GLY A 3 53.66 -41.40 -20.10
N GLY A 4 53.01 -40.70 -21.05
CA GLY A 4 52.81 -39.27 -21.33
C GLY A 4 52.13 -39.09 -22.72
N ARG A 5 52.05 -37.83 -23.20
CA ARG A 5 51.88 -37.31 -24.59
C ARG A 5 50.45 -37.34 -25.20
N SER A 6 49.84 -36.18 -25.54
CA SER A 6 49.95 -35.37 -26.79
C SER A 6 49.37 -36.11 -28.02
N GLU A 7 48.64 -35.57 -29.00
CA GLU A 7 47.99 -34.30 -29.35
C GLU A 7 47.16 -34.59 -30.63
N THR A 8 46.23 -33.68 -30.97
CA THR A 8 45.68 -33.32 -32.30
C THR A 8 45.04 -34.36 -33.26
N SER A 9 43.81 -34.05 -33.69
CA SER A 9 43.40 -34.03 -35.10
C SER A 9 42.09 -33.25 -35.28
N ALA A 10 42.14 -32.23 -36.14
CA ALA A 10 41.02 -31.42 -36.60
C ALA A 10 40.27 -32.14 -37.73
N LEU A 11 38.95 -31.96 -37.84
CA LEU A 11 38.28 -31.83 -39.13
C LEU A 11 37.03 -30.94 -39.03
N THR A 12 36.98 -30.02 -39.99
CA THR A 12 35.99 -29.04 -40.40
C THR A 12 34.57 -29.57 -40.60
N GLY A 13 33.59 -28.79 -40.15
CA GLY A 13 32.19 -28.91 -40.53
C GLY A 13 31.52 -27.53 -40.58
N THR A 14 31.62 -26.88 -41.74
CA THR A 14 30.89 -25.65 -42.11
C THR A 14 29.41 -25.96 -42.33
N GLY A 15 28.53 -25.23 -41.66
CA GLY A 15 27.09 -25.29 -41.90
C GLY A 15 26.39 -24.07 -41.31
N GLY A 16 26.35 -22.97 -42.06
CA GLY A 16 25.58 -21.79 -41.73
C GLY A 16 24.07 -22.06 -41.87
N GLY A 17 23.33 -21.71 -40.83
CA GLY A 17 21.87 -21.68 -40.84
C GLY A 17 21.36 -20.51 -40.01
N ARG A 18 21.08 -19.39 -40.68
CA ARG A 18 20.34 -18.25 -40.12
C ARG A 18 18.92 -18.69 -39.83
N GLY A 19 18.55 -18.75 -38.56
CA GLY A 19 17.18 -18.82 -38.09
C GLY A 19 16.91 -17.68 -37.13
N THR A 20 16.27 -16.61 -37.62
CA THR A 20 15.70 -15.55 -36.80
C THR A 20 14.39 -16.06 -36.20
N ALA A 21 14.35 -16.25 -34.87
CA ALA A 21 13.10 -16.33 -34.12
C ALA A 21 13.29 -15.64 -32.76
N THR A 22 12.61 -14.52 -32.69
CA THR A 22 12.26 -13.63 -31.58
C THR A 22 11.95 -14.29 -30.24
N THR A 23 12.41 -13.61 -29.19
CA THR A 23 11.69 -13.33 -27.93
C THR A 23 11.31 -14.51 -27.06
N GLN A 24 12.02 -14.69 -25.94
CA GLN A 24 11.40 -14.72 -24.60
C GLN A 24 12.38 -14.11 -23.57
N ASN A 25 12.33 -12.78 -23.53
CA ASN A 25 12.71 -12.00 -22.39
C ASN A 25 11.74 -12.35 -21.25
N SER A 26 12.15 -13.14 -20.26
CA SER A 26 11.40 -13.29 -18.99
C SER A 26 11.54 -11.99 -18.18
N GLN A 27 11.07 -10.89 -18.77
CA GLN A 27 10.72 -9.70 -18.03
C GLN A 27 9.50 -10.04 -17.19
N ARG A 28 9.74 -10.09 -15.88
CA ARG A 28 8.69 -9.98 -14.87
C ARG A 28 7.68 -8.93 -15.32
N PRO A 29 6.36 -9.22 -15.30
CA PRO A 29 5.39 -8.21 -15.65
C PRO A 29 5.53 -7.03 -14.70
N ASN A 30 5.54 -5.86 -15.33
CA ASN A 30 5.79 -4.54 -14.77
C ASN A 30 5.07 -4.31 -13.43
N ALA A 31 5.82 -3.88 -12.43
CA ALA A 31 5.33 -3.37 -11.15
C ALA A 31 4.64 -2.00 -11.33
N CYS A 32 3.58 -1.97 -12.15
CA CYS A 32 2.78 -0.77 -12.41
C CYS A 32 1.71 -0.55 -11.33
N CYS A 33 2.05 -0.80 -10.06
CA CYS A 33 1.13 -0.63 -8.93
C CYS A 33 1.48 0.55 -8.02
N PHE A 34 2.39 1.43 -8.43
CA PHE A 34 2.61 2.72 -7.74
C PHE A 34 1.63 3.82 -8.19
N CYS A 35 0.59 3.49 -8.96
CA CYS A 35 -0.51 4.40 -9.19
C CYS A 35 -1.60 4.13 -8.16
N TRP A 36 -1.60 4.91 -7.09
CA TRP A 36 -2.65 4.98 -6.07
C TRP A 36 -4.04 5.35 -6.61
N CYS A 37 -4.13 5.71 -7.88
CA CYS A 37 -5.38 6.13 -8.48
C CYS A 37 -6.17 4.90 -8.95
N CYS A 38 -6.93 4.34 -8.02
CA CYS A 38 -8.35 4.04 -8.25
C CYS A 38 -8.72 2.86 -9.18
N CYS A 39 -8.30 1.62 -8.87
CA CYS A 39 -8.88 0.43 -9.52
C CYS A 39 -9.23 -0.76 -8.60
N CYS A 40 -9.13 -0.66 -7.27
CA CYS A 40 -9.48 -1.77 -6.37
C CYS A 40 -10.55 -1.36 -5.36
N SER A 41 -11.74 -1.02 -5.84
CA SER A 41 -12.92 -0.97 -4.98
C SER A 41 -13.38 -2.41 -4.73
N TYR A 42 -12.96 -2.99 -3.61
CA TYR A 42 -13.65 -4.15 -3.05
C TYR A 42 -14.80 -3.62 -2.19
N GLU A 43 -16.01 -3.98 -2.56
CA GLU A 43 -17.26 -3.52 -1.94
C GLU A 43 -17.32 -3.98 -0.48
N ASP A 44 -17.20 -3.05 0.46
CA ASP A 44 -17.62 -3.28 1.84
C ASP A 44 -18.66 -2.22 2.22
N GLU A 45 -19.93 -2.58 2.03
CA GLU A 45 -21.09 -1.84 2.52
C GLU A 45 -21.27 -2.12 4.03
N GLN A 46 -20.57 -1.36 4.86
CA GLN A 46 -21.00 -1.20 6.25
C GLN A 46 -20.74 0.23 6.76
N SER A 47 -21.73 1.08 6.49
CA SER A 47 -22.12 2.28 7.21
C SER A 47 -21.02 3.22 7.73
N PHE A 48 -20.68 4.27 6.97
CA PHE A 48 -20.26 5.55 7.56
C PHE A 48 -20.84 6.74 6.78
N PRO A 49 -21.47 7.73 7.45
CA PRO A 49 -22.23 8.79 6.79
C PRO A 49 -21.34 9.89 6.17
N ARG A 50 -21.57 10.18 4.89
CA ARG A 50 -21.38 11.46 4.16
C ARG A 50 -20.04 12.24 4.25
N PHE A 51 -18.99 11.77 4.93
CA PHE A 51 -17.71 12.51 5.00
C PHE A 51 -16.78 12.31 3.80
N PHE A 52 -17.07 11.37 2.91
CA PHE A 52 -16.23 11.03 1.75
C PHE A 52 -16.79 11.61 0.45
N LEU A 53 -16.88 12.93 0.36
CA LEU A 53 -16.92 13.57 -0.95
C LEU A 53 -15.53 13.42 -1.56
N SER A 54 -15.38 12.40 -2.39
CA SER A 54 -14.21 12.12 -3.22
C SER A 54 -14.00 13.23 -4.25
N THR A 55 -13.52 14.39 -3.80
CA THR A 55 -12.85 15.34 -4.68
C THR A 55 -11.45 14.80 -4.92
N LYS A 56 -11.17 14.42 -6.17
CA LYS A 56 -9.84 14.00 -6.60
C LYS A 56 -8.83 15.09 -6.21
N PRO A 57 -7.82 14.78 -5.39
CA PRO A 57 -6.91 15.80 -4.88
C PRO A 57 -6.13 16.45 -6.02
N SER A 58 -5.89 17.75 -5.89
CA SER A 58 -5.07 18.49 -6.85
C SER A 58 -3.60 18.06 -6.74
N LEU A 59 -2.84 18.26 -7.82
CA LEU A 59 -1.39 17.98 -7.81
C LEU A 59 -0.64 18.84 -6.80
N GLU A 60 -1.12 20.05 -6.52
CA GLU A 60 -0.53 20.94 -5.52
C GLU A 60 -0.73 20.40 -4.10
N GLU A 61 -1.93 19.93 -3.76
CA GLU A 61 -2.20 19.30 -2.47
C GLU A 61 -1.33 18.06 -2.25
N ILE A 62 -1.21 17.20 -3.26
CA ILE A 62 -0.35 16.00 -3.19
C ILE A 62 1.11 16.39 -2.92
N ARG A 63 1.61 17.46 -3.56
CA ARG A 63 2.96 17.99 -3.32
C ARG A 63 3.12 18.59 -1.93
N LEU A 64 2.06 19.09 -1.30
CA LEU A 64 2.09 19.58 0.07
C LEU A 64 2.14 18.43 1.07
N TRP A 65 1.42 17.33 0.80
CA TRP A 65 1.42 16.15 1.66
C TRP A 65 2.81 15.51 1.76
N SER A 66 3.56 15.45 0.65
CA SER A 66 4.91 14.89 0.66
C SER A 66 5.93 15.72 1.47
N GLN A 67 5.62 16.96 1.80
CA GLN A 67 6.50 17.82 2.59
C GLN A 67 6.38 17.57 4.10
N SER A 68 5.24 17.08 4.58
CA SER A 68 5.01 16.84 6.01
C SER A 68 3.78 15.97 6.22
N PHE A 69 3.91 14.99 7.12
CA PHE A 69 2.80 14.12 7.51
C PHE A 69 1.63 14.92 8.11
N ASP A 70 1.88 15.98 8.88
CA ASP A 70 0.81 16.85 9.40
C ASP A 70 -0.01 17.49 8.28
N LYS A 71 0.62 17.86 7.16
CA LYS A 71 -0.09 18.45 6.00
C LYS A 71 -1.01 17.42 5.34
N LEU A 72 -0.57 16.15 5.27
CA LEU A 72 -1.41 15.04 4.81
C LEU A 72 -2.60 14.83 5.74
N MET A 73 -2.36 14.75 7.05
CA MET A 73 -3.37 14.42 8.06
C MET A 73 -4.40 15.52 8.30
N ARG A 74 -4.04 16.79 8.09
CA ARG A 74 -4.99 17.92 8.15
C ARG A 74 -5.93 17.98 6.94
N ASN A 75 -5.57 17.38 5.82
CA ASN A 75 -6.38 17.39 4.61
C ASN A 75 -7.31 16.17 4.58
N PRO A 76 -8.65 16.33 4.47
CA PRO A 76 -9.59 15.21 4.37
C PRO A 76 -9.32 14.25 3.21
N ALA A 77 -8.95 14.77 2.03
CA ALA A 77 -8.57 13.93 0.89
C ALA A 77 -7.25 13.19 1.15
N GLY A 78 -6.30 13.83 1.82
CA GLY A 78 -5.03 13.23 2.24
C GLY A 78 -5.25 12.06 3.20
N ARG A 79 -6.10 12.25 4.22
CA ARG A 79 -6.53 11.19 5.14
C ARG A 79 -7.18 10.02 4.43
N ASN A 80 -8.09 10.29 3.48
CA ASN A 80 -8.76 9.23 2.73
C ASN A 80 -7.77 8.43 1.88
N VAL A 81 -6.92 9.13 1.12
CA VAL A 81 -5.84 8.51 0.34
C VAL A 81 -5.00 7.64 1.26
N PHE A 82 -4.46 8.19 2.35
CA PHE A 82 -3.63 7.46 3.31
C PHE A 82 -4.34 6.27 3.96
N ARG A 83 -5.64 6.35 4.22
CA ARG A 83 -6.40 5.20 4.71
C ARG A 83 -6.46 4.07 3.69
N GLU A 84 -6.70 4.39 2.42
CA GLU A 84 -6.66 3.38 1.35
C GLU A 84 -5.26 2.75 1.23
N PHE A 85 -4.18 3.49 1.53
CA PHE A 85 -2.85 2.90 1.67
C PHE A 85 -2.83 1.76 2.66
N LEU A 86 -3.30 2.06 3.86
CA LEU A 86 -3.11 1.24 5.02
C LEU A 86 -3.99 -0.01 4.89
N ARG A 87 -5.12 0.09 4.18
CA ARG A 87 -5.88 -1.09 3.73
C ARG A 87 -5.04 -2.05 2.89
N THR A 88 -4.27 -1.53 1.93
CA THR A 88 -3.41 -2.39 1.09
C THR A 88 -2.26 -3.03 1.88
N GLU A 89 -1.90 -2.45 3.01
CA GLU A 89 -0.86 -2.93 3.93
C GLU A 89 -1.45 -3.65 5.17
N TYR A 90 -2.76 -3.93 5.19
CA TYR A 90 -3.47 -4.56 6.32
C TYR A 90 -3.27 -3.86 7.67
N SER A 91 -3.16 -2.53 7.64
CA SER A 91 -2.86 -1.70 8.81
C SER A 91 -3.83 -0.50 8.94
N GLU A 92 -5.04 -0.61 8.38
CA GLU A 92 -6.03 0.47 8.34
C GLU A 92 -6.47 0.91 9.74
N GLU A 93 -6.49 -0.01 10.70
CA GLU A 93 -6.86 0.20 12.08
C GLU A 93 -6.09 1.36 12.72
N ASN A 94 -4.83 1.60 12.33
CA ASN A 94 -4.04 2.76 12.75
C ASN A 94 -4.73 4.10 12.44
N MET A 95 -5.28 4.21 11.23
CA MET A 95 -5.95 5.43 10.79
C MET A 95 -7.32 5.59 11.44
N LEU A 96 -8.04 4.49 11.63
CA LEU A 96 -9.33 4.49 12.30
C LEU A 96 -9.19 4.88 13.78
N PHE A 97 -8.19 4.33 14.47
CA PHE A 97 -7.85 4.70 15.84
C PHE A 97 -7.51 6.19 15.95
N TRP A 98 -6.68 6.70 15.04
CA TRP A 98 -6.33 8.12 15.02
C TRP A 98 -7.57 9.00 14.84
N LEU A 99 -8.47 8.66 13.91
CA LEU A 99 -9.73 9.39 13.72
C LEU A 99 -10.63 9.36 14.95
N ALA A 100 -10.78 8.20 15.58
CA ALA A 100 -11.58 8.06 16.80
C ALA A 100 -11.03 8.95 17.93
N CYS A 101 -9.70 9.04 18.03
CA CYS A 101 -9.03 9.93 18.97
C CYS A 101 -9.25 11.41 18.64
N GLU A 102 -9.24 11.82 17.37
CA GLU A 102 -9.57 13.20 16.96
C GLU A 102 -11.03 13.55 17.29
N ASP A 103 -11.97 12.62 17.06
CA ASP A 103 -13.37 12.80 17.40
C ASP A 103 -13.61 12.88 18.92
N LEU A 104 -12.86 12.10 19.71
CA LEU A 104 -12.90 12.17 21.17
C LEU A 104 -12.41 13.52 21.68
N LYS A 105 -11.33 14.07 21.10
CA LYS A 105 -10.77 15.38 21.49
C LYS A 105 -11.74 16.54 21.26
N GLN A 106 -12.65 16.42 20.31
CA GLN A 106 -13.65 17.45 20.00
C GLN A 106 -14.92 17.33 20.84
N GLU A 107 -15.11 16.23 21.57
CA GLU A 107 -16.29 16.03 22.41
C GLU A 107 -16.22 16.89 23.67
N MET A 108 -17.34 17.52 24.04
CA MET A 108 -17.43 18.37 25.25
C MET A 108 -18.34 17.75 26.31
N ASN A 109 -19.23 16.83 25.92
CA ASN A 109 -20.11 16.17 26.86
C ASN A 109 -19.36 15.07 27.63
N LYS A 110 -19.21 15.25 28.95
CA LYS A 110 -18.48 14.31 29.82
C LYS A 110 -18.97 12.86 29.74
N SER A 111 -20.28 12.64 29.64
CA SER A 111 -20.83 11.28 29.54
C SER A 111 -20.46 10.64 28.20
N ALA A 112 -20.51 11.42 27.12
CA ALA A 112 -20.14 10.95 25.78
C ALA A 112 -18.62 10.74 25.66
N ILE A 113 -17.80 11.56 26.33
CA ILE A 113 -16.34 11.36 26.43
C ILE A 113 -16.05 10.01 27.10
N GLU A 114 -16.69 9.73 28.24
CA GLU A 114 -16.47 8.47 28.96
C GLU A 114 -16.86 7.26 28.11
N GLU A 115 -18.03 7.32 27.44
CA GLU A 115 -18.50 6.27 26.55
C GLU A 115 -17.55 6.07 25.36
N LYS A 116 -17.20 7.13 24.63
CA LYS A 116 -16.26 7.07 23.50
C LYS A 116 -14.89 6.56 23.92
N ALA A 117 -14.36 7.00 25.06
CA ALA A 117 -13.08 6.54 25.58
C ALA A 117 -13.09 5.04 25.89
N ARG A 118 -14.20 4.54 26.48
CA ARG A 118 -14.39 3.10 26.71
C ARG A 118 -14.42 2.33 25.40
N SER A 119 -15.20 2.78 24.42
CA SER A 119 -15.26 2.13 23.11
C SER A 119 -13.90 2.11 22.41
N ILE A 120 -13.16 3.23 22.41
CA ILE A 120 -11.81 3.30 21.81
C ILE A 120 -10.86 2.31 22.50
N TYR A 121 -10.93 2.18 23.82
CA TYR A 121 -10.10 1.22 24.55
C TYR A 121 -10.43 -0.22 24.15
N GLU A 122 -11.71 -0.60 24.16
CA GLU A 122 -12.15 -1.95 23.82
C GLU A 122 -11.84 -2.30 22.35
N ASP A 123 -12.00 -1.34 21.44
CA ASP A 123 -11.85 -1.54 20.00
C ASP A 123 -10.41 -1.45 19.51
N TYR A 124 -9.48 -0.80 20.20
CA TYR A 124 -8.13 -0.54 19.66
C TYR A 124 -6.98 -0.76 20.65
N ILE A 125 -7.18 -0.64 21.97
CA ILE A 125 -6.08 -0.67 22.95
C ILE A 125 -6.05 -1.95 23.79
N SER A 126 -7.21 -2.55 24.02
CA SER A 126 -7.32 -3.80 24.77
C SER A 126 -6.52 -4.90 24.08
N ILE A 127 -5.77 -5.69 24.84
CA ILE A 127 -5.05 -6.88 24.35
C ILE A 127 -5.98 -7.98 23.79
N LEU A 128 -7.29 -7.84 24.02
CA LEU A 128 -8.32 -8.73 23.47
C LEU A 128 -9.01 -8.10 22.24
N SER A 129 -8.56 -6.92 21.81
CA SER A 129 -9.18 -6.22 20.69
C SER A 129 -8.90 -6.97 19.38
N PRO A 130 -9.92 -7.12 18.50
CA PRO A 130 -9.71 -7.63 17.15
C PRO A 130 -8.97 -6.64 16.23
N LYS A 131 -8.79 -5.38 16.64
CA LYS A 131 -8.12 -4.30 15.90
C LYS A 131 -7.05 -3.61 16.76
N GLU A 132 -6.38 -4.38 17.61
CA GLU A 132 -5.30 -3.90 18.49
C GLU A 132 -4.23 -3.15 17.66
N VAL A 133 -3.82 -1.98 18.14
CA VAL A 133 -2.80 -1.11 17.51
C VAL A 133 -1.50 -1.04 18.28
#